data_AF-A0A9E1BNE0-F1
#
_entry.id   AF-A0A9E1BNE0-F1
#
_cell.length_a   1.000
_cell.length_b   1.000
_cell.length_c   1.000
_cell.angle_alpha   90.00
_cell.angle_beta   90.00
_cell.angle_gamma   90.00
#
_symmetry.space_group_name_H-M   'P 1'
#
loop_
_entity.id
_entity.type
_entity.pdbx_description
1 polymer ?
#
loop_
_entity_poly.entity_id
_entity_poly.type
_entity_poly.pdbx_seq_one_letter_code
_entity_poly.pdbx_strand_id
1 'polypeptide(L)'
;MSNVKHKNCIVRQLAKSAKSRLCKNDYEQEVAPTGATPEQKEIYLKLCKLQKDGETVTNPVASFADPEKLKTLSHEEKQRYILSLCADYVSVKKYLDEKARKIG
;
A
#
# COMPACT_ATOMS: atom_id res chain seq x y z
N MET A 1 22.17 -27.11 -28.64
CA MET A 1 21.72 -25.71 -28.59
C MET A 1 20.32 -25.63 -27.97
N SER A 2 20.23 -25.46 -26.66
CA SER A 2 18.95 -25.47 -25.92
C SER A 2 18.45 -24.05 -25.67
N ASN A 3 17.85 -23.43 -26.69
CA ASN A 3 17.19 -22.13 -26.55
C ASN A 3 15.73 -22.31 -26.08
N VAL A 4 15.54 -23.03 -24.96
CA VAL A 4 14.22 -23.30 -24.41
C VAL A 4 13.70 -22.01 -23.78
N LYS A 5 12.78 -21.34 -24.47
CA LYS A 5 12.11 -20.14 -23.96
C LYS A 5 11.15 -20.55 -22.84
N HIS A 6 11.63 -20.55 -21.60
CA HIS A 6 10.78 -20.74 -20.43
C HIS A 6 9.78 -19.58 -20.33
N LYS A 7 8.51 -19.85 -20.68
CA LYS A 7 7.44 -18.83 -20.72
C LYS A 7 7.23 -18.16 -19.36
N ASN A 8 7.42 -18.92 -18.28
CA ASN A 8 7.30 -18.49 -16.89
C ASN A 8 8.66 -18.59 -16.19
N CYS A 9 9.58 -17.66 -16.47
CA CYS A 9 10.81 -17.53 -15.68
C CYS A 9 10.87 -16.17 -14.98
N ILE A 10 11.47 -16.15 -13.79
CA ILE A 10 11.58 -14.97 -12.93
C ILE A 10 12.26 -13.81 -13.68
N VAL A 11 13.33 -14.10 -14.44
CA VAL A 11 14.05 -13.09 -15.23
C VAL A 11 13.16 -12.45 -16.30
N ARG A 12 12.26 -13.20 -16.95
CA ARG A 12 11.30 -12.65 -17.93
C ARG A 12 10.21 -11.83 -17.26
N GLN A 13 9.74 -12.23 -16.08
CA GLN A 13 8.79 -11.43 -15.30
C GLN A 13 9.43 -10.10 -14.88
N LEU A 14 10.67 -10.14 -14.41
CA LEU A 14 11.45 -8.96 -14.08
C LEU A 14 11.58 -8.04 -15.30
N ALA A 15 12.00 -8.57 -16.45
CA ALA A 15 12.13 -7.79 -17.70
C ALA A 15 10.80 -7.17 -18.17
N LYS A 16 9.68 -7.89 -18.04
CA LYS A 16 8.34 -7.35 -18.35
C LYS A 16 7.96 -6.19 -17.41
N SER A 17 8.23 -6.34 -16.11
CA SER A 17 7.97 -5.28 -15.13
C SER A 17 8.83 -4.04 -15.40
N ALA A 18 10.12 -4.22 -15.69
CA ALA A 18 11.03 -3.12 -16.03
C ALA A 18 10.60 -2.40 -17.31
N LYS A 19 10.23 -3.13 -18.37
CA LYS A 19 9.71 -2.54 -19.61
C LYS A 19 8.40 -1.78 -19.37
N SER A 20 7.50 -2.31 -18.54
CA SER A 20 6.26 -1.61 -18.18
C SER A 20 6.53 -0.30 -17.44
N ARG A 21 7.46 -0.28 -16.49
CA ARG A 21 7.87 0.94 -15.78
C ARG A 21 8.44 1.98 -16.74
N LEU A 22 9.31 1.54 -17.66
CA LEU A 22 9.95 2.41 -18.64
C LEU A 22 8.95 3.00 -19.65
N CYS A 23 8.01 2.20 -20.15
CA CYS A 23 6.98 2.69 -21.08
C CYS A 23 5.97 3.64 -20.43
N LYS A 24 5.71 3.51 -19.13
CA LYS A 24 4.75 4.35 -18.40
C LYS A 24 5.40 5.52 -17.64
N ASN A 25 6.74 5.61 -17.62
CA ASN A 25 7.50 6.47 -16.72
C ASN A 25 7.15 6.27 -15.22
N ASP A 26 6.64 5.10 -14.85
CA ASP A 26 6.22 4.73 -13.49
C ASP A 26 7.38 4.14 -12.68
N TYR A 27 8.46 4.90 -12.49
CA TYR A 27 9.59 4.48 -11.66
C TYR A 27 9.30 4.61 -10.15
N GLU A 28 8.25 5.34 -9.80
CA GLU A 28 7.88 5.74 -8.44
C GLU A 28 6.76 4.87 -7.82
N GLN A 29 6.57 3.63 -8.31
CA GLN A 29 5.60 2.74 -7.70
C GLN A 29 6.09 2.26 -6.33
N GLU A 30 5.56 2.90 -5.29
CA GLU A 30 5.62 2.47 -3.90
C GLU A 30 5.01 1.07 -3.78
N VAL A 31 5.87 0.06 -3.63
CA VAL A 31 5.43 -1.32 -3.44
C VAL A 31 5.16 -1.54 -1.95
N ALA A 32 3.91 -1.87 -1.64
CA ALA A 32 3.52 -2.19 -0.28
C ALA A 32 4.30 -3.40 0.28
N PRO A 33 4.53 -3.46 1.61
CA PRO A 33 5.30 -4.52 2.24
C PRO A 33 4.77 -5.93 1.93
N THR A 34 5.69 -6.87 1.79
CA THR A 34 5.39 -8.28 1.53
C THR A 34 4.73 -8.89 2.76
N GLY A 35 3.48 -9.36 2.64
CA GLY A 35 2.69 -9.90 3.75
C GLY A 35 1.63 -8.97 4.34
N ALA A 36 1.53 -7.72 3.87
CA ALA A 36 0.46 -6.80 4.28
C ALA A 36 -0.92 -7.28 3.82
N THR A 37 -1.94 -7.06 4.66
CA THR A 37 -3.34 -7.30 4.29
C THR A 37 -3.77 -6.35 3.16
N PRO A 38 -4.82 -6.68 2.37
CA PRO A 38 -5.33 -5.77 1.34
C PRO A 38 -5.63 -4.36 1.88
N GLU A 39 -6.24 -4.27 3.05
CA GLU A 39 -6.57 -2.99 3.71
C GLU A 39 -5.30 -2.20 4.09
N GLN A 40 -4.27 -2.88 4.63
CA GLN A 40 -2.98 -2.26 4.92
C GLN A 40 -2.27 -1.75 3.65
N LYS A 41 -2.40 -2.45 2.52
CA LYS A 41 -1.82 -2.01 1.24
C LYS A 41 -2.47 -0.73 0.74
N GLU A 42 -3.80 -0.63 0.86
CA GLU A 42 -4.52 0.58 0.48
C GLU A 42 -4.13 1.78 1.34
N ILE A 43 -4.03 1.57 2.65
CA ILE A 43 -3.55 2.60 3.60
C ILE A 43 -2.12 3.02 3.26
N TYR A 44 -1.23 2.06 3.00
CA TYR A 44 0.17 2.33 2.62
C TYR A 44 0.26 3.19 1.36
N LEU A 45 -0.44 2.80 0.29
CA LEU A 45 -0.40 3.53 -0.97
C LEU A 45 -0.93 4.97 -0.84
N LYS A 46 -2.03 5.15 -0.10
CA LYS A 46 -2.56 6.49 0.18
C LYS A 46 -1.60 7.31 1.05
N LEU A 47 -1.00 6.71 2.08
CA LEU A 47 -0.02 7.39 2.93
C LEU A 47 1.22 7.84 2.17
N CYS A 48 1.77 7.00 1.29
CA CYS A 48 2.90 7.38 0.46
C CYS A 48 2.57 8.53 -0.49
N LYS A 49 1.34 8.58 -1.04
CA LYS A 49 0.89 9.72 -1.86
C LYS A 49 0.82 10.99 -1.03
N LEU A 50 0.15 10.96 0.12
CA LEU A 50 0.04 12.12 1.02
C LEU A 50 1.40 12.64 1.47
N GLN A 51 2.37 11.76 1.75
CA GLN A 51 3.75 12.17 2.05
C GLN A 51 4.44 12.89 0.89
N LYS A 52 4.23 12.43 -0.35
CA LYS A 52 4.76 13.11 -1.55
C LYS A 52 4.14 14.48 -1.75
N ASP A 53 2.85 14.60 -1.43
CA ASP A 53 2.09 15.85 -1.53
C ASP A 53 2.37 16.81 -0.36
N GLY A 54 3.14 16.38 0.64
CA GLY A 54 3.47 17.16 1.84
C GLY A 54 2.32 17.26 2.86
N GLU A 55 1.29 16.43 2.71
CA GLU A 55 0.11 16.44 3.58
C GLU A 55 0.28 15.50 4.78
N THR A 56 -0.17 15.97 5.94
CA THR A 56 -0.16 15.18 7.17
C THR A 56 -1.56 14.70 7.50
N VAL A 57 -1.71 13.38 7.72
CA VAL A 57 -2.98 12.80 8.16
C VAL A 57 -3.24 13.20 9.62
N THR A 58 -4.21 14.08 9.84
CA THR A 58 -4.66 14.49 11.18
C THR A 58 -5.70 13.52 11.75
N ASN A 59 -6.58 12.96 10.91
CA ASN A 59 -7.61 12.00 11.30
C ASN A 59 -7.64 10.76 10.38
N PRO A 60 -7.06 9.63 10.79
CA PRO A 60 -6.99 8.43 9.96
C PRO A 60 -8.38 7.84 9.64
N VAL A 61 -9.34 7.96 10.55
CA VAL A 61 -10.70 7.44 10.29
C VAL A 61 -11.36 8.23 9.17
N ALA A 62 -11.25 9.56 9.19
CA ALA A 62 -11.82 10.40 8.14
C ALA A 62 -11.13 10.20 6.77
N SER A 63 -9.82 9.91 6.77
CA SER A 63 -9.04 9.76 5.54
C SER A 63 -9.11 8.37 4.90
N PHE A 64 -9.27 7.32 5.71
CA PHE A 64 -9.18 5.93 5.22
C PHE A 64 -10.48 5.14 5.33
N ALA A 65 -11.45 5.56 6.14
CA ALA A 65 -12.68 4.81 6.27
C ALA A 65 -13.55 4.94 5.02
N ASP A 66 -14.22 3.85 4.67
CA ASP A 66 -15.23 3.86 3.62
C ASP A 66 -16.54 4.46 4.19
N PRO A 67 -16.98 5.64 3.69
CA PRO A 67 -18.18 6.31 4.18
C PRO A 67 -19.47 5.52 3.87
N GLU A 68 -19.49 4.69 2.84
CA GLU A 68 -20.66 3.86 2.50
C GLU A 68 -20.74 2.68 3.46
N LYS A 69 -19.61 2.02 3.72
CA LYS A 69 -19.50 0.94 4.71
C LYS A 69 -19.85 1.42 6.11
N LEU A 70 -19.43 2.63 6.50
CA LEU A 70 -19.79 3.21 7.80
C LEU A 70 -21.29 3.50 7.96
N LYS A 71 -22.05 3.67 6.88
CA LYS A 71 -23.50 3.92 6.96
C LYS A 71 -24.29 2.64 7.15
N THR A 72 -23.84 1.53 6.58
CA THR A 72 -24.56 0.25 6.58
C THR A 72 -24.33 -0.59 7.83
N LEU A 73 -23.20 -0.41 8.52
CA LEU A 73 -22.85 -1.18 9.72
C LEU A 73 -23.70 -0.81 10.94
N SER A 74 -23.91 -1.77 11.83
CA SER A 74 -24.48 -1.52 13.17
C SER A 74 -23.49 -0.77 14.07
N HIS A 75 -23.95 -0.24 15.21
CA HIS A 75 -23.10 0.55 16.11
C HIS A 75 -21.86 -0.22 16.59
N GLU A 76 -22.01 -1.49 16.99
CA GLU A 76 -20.90 -2.33 17.45
C GLU A 76 -19.91 -2.64 16.32
N GLU A 77 -20.42 -2.91 15.13
CA GLU A 77 -19.59 -3.20 13.96
C GLU A 77 -18.84 -1.96 13.47
N LYS A 78 -19.44 -0.77 13.56
CA LYS A 78 -18.74 0.50 13.31
C LYS A 78 -17.57 0.67 14.26
N GLN A 79 -17.77 0.40 15.55
CA GLN A 79 -16.70 0.49 16.54
C GLN A 79 -15.56 -0.50 16.23
N ARG A 80 -15.89 -1.76 15.91
CA ARG A 80 -14.89 -2.76 15.51
C ARG A 80 -14.13 -2.35 14.26
N TYR A 81 -14.83 -1.85 13.24
CA TYR A 81 -14.23 -1.40 11.99
C TYR A 81 -13.30 -0.19 12.18
N ILE A 82 -13.71 0.78 13.01
CA ILE A 82 -12.87 1.94 13.34
C ILE A 82 -11.61 1.47 14.08
N LEU A 83 -11.73 0.54 15.04
CA LEU A 83 -10.60 0.01 15.79
C LEU A 83 -9.62 -0.75 14.88
N SER A 84 -10.12 -1.59 13.97
CA SER A 84 -9.26 -2.33 13.03
C SER A 84 -8.52 -1.37 12.10
N LEU A 85 -9.22 -0.37 11.55
CA LEU A 85 -8.63 0.63 10.67
C LEU A 85 -7.54 1.45 11.40
N CYS A 86 -7.78 1.86 12.64
CA CYS A 86 -6.77 2.55 13.44
C CYS A 86 -5.54 1.66 13.71
N ALA A 87 -5.75 0.38 14.01
CA ALA A 87 -4.65 -0.56 14.22
C ALA A 87 -3.81 -0.73 12.94
N ASP A 88 -4.46 -0.91 11.79
CA ASP A 88 -3.80 -1.02 10.50
C ASP A 88 -3.04 0.26 10.15
N TYR A 89 -3.64 1.43 10.34
CA TYR A 89 -2.98 2.72 10.15
C TYR A 89 -1.71 2.86 11.00
N VAL A 90 -1.78 2.54 12.30
CA VAL A 90 -0.61 2.63 13.18
C VAL A 90 0.48 1.65 12.75
N SER A 91 0.12 0.43 12.35
CA SER A 91 1.09 -0.56 11.89
C SER A 91 1.85 -0.09 10.64
N VAL A 92 1.11 0.45 9.66
CA VAL A 92 1.66 0.96 8.40
C VAL A 92 2.50 2.22 8.64
N LYS A 93 2.03 3.13 9.49
CA LYS A 93 2.78 4.35 9.85
C LYS A 93 4.12 4.00 10.52
N LYS A 94 4.12 3.08 11.49
CA LYS A 94 5.36 2.61 12.14
C LYS A 94 6.33 2.02 11.12
N TYR A 95 5.82 1.21 10.18
CA TYR A 95 6.65 0.64 9.11
C TYR A 95 7.30 1.73 8.24
N LEU A 96 6.56 2.77 7.86
CA LEU A 96 7.09 3.90 7.10
C LEU A 96 8.15 4.69 7.90
N ASP A 97 7.89 4.95 9.17
CA ASP A 97 8.82 5.67 10.05
C ASP A 97 10.12 4.88 10.28
N GLU A 98 10.04 3.54 10.36
CA GLU A 98 11.21 2.65 10.44
C GLU A 98 11.97 2.57 9.12
N LYS A 99 11.26 2.53 7.99
CA LYS A 99 11.87 2.56 6.65
C LYS A 99 12.64 3.86 6.43
N ALA A 100 12.08 5.00 6.82
CA ALA A 100 12.74 6.31 6.74
C ALA A 100 14.01 6.35 7.60
N ARG A 101 13.97 5.81 8.83
CA ARG A 101 15.12 5.74 9.74
C ARG A 101 16.26 4.84 9.27
N LYS A 102 16.01 3.85 8.40
CA LYS A 102 17.06 2.98 7.86
C LYS A 102 17.75 3.55 6.61
N ILE A 103 17.15 4.56 5.99
CA ILE A 103 17.64 5.18 4.74
C ILE A 103 18.39 6.48 5.02
N GLY A 104 18.08 7.17 6.13
CA GLY A 104 18.86 8.32 6.63
C GLY A 104 20.05 7.88 7.48
#